data_AF-A0A9P8EYF1-F1
#
_entry.id   AF-A0A9P8EYF1-F1
#
_cell.length_a   1.000
_cell.length_b   1.000
_cell.length_c   1.000
_cell.angle_alpha   90.00
_cell.angle_beta   90.00
_cell.angle_gamma   90.00
#
_symmetry.space_group_name_H-M   'P 1'
#
loop_
_entity.id
_entity.type
_entity.pdbx_description
1 polymer ?
#
loop_
_entity_poly.entity_id
_entity_poly.type
_entity_poly.pdbx_seq_one_letter_code
_entity_poly.pdbx_strand_id
1 'polypeptide(L)'
;FFYICGVQNGLNANCGAPVPALPFNPPENFGSTQGVPGAFIGTHHYYYLSRFMFAFYLIALFFAAIALFTGLLALCTRLGSYLSGLTVAVAVFFQALAASLMTACFVQGRNAFRRNGQSAHLGAYAFGWTWAAFAAYFLAMVLFCVGGAVSKTSSTTPRKGGMFGRKASTRSRGSFIDSESQRRVKEEYE
;
A
#
# COMPACT_ATOMS: atom_id res chain seq x y z
N PHE A 1 0.42 -15.32 13.50
CA PHE A 1 -0.62 -16.36 13.52
C PHE A 1 -1.21 -16.39 14.94
N PHE A 2 -2.31 -17.13 15.15
CA PHE A 2 -3.06 -17.09 16.42
C PHE A 2 -3.02 -18.39 17.22
N TYR A 3 -2.74 -19.51 16.55
CA TYR A 3 -2.79 -20.85 17.14
C TYR A 3 -1.57 -21.65 16.71
N ILE A 4 -1.19 -22.60 17.56
CA ILE A 4 -0.35 -23.74 17.21
C ILE A 4 -1.18 -24.97 17.51
N CYS A 5 -1.21 -25.89 16.55
CA CYS A 5 -1.99 -27.12 16.62
C CYS A 5 -1.08 -28.30 16.27
N GLY A 6 -1.37 -29.44 16.88
CA GLY A 6 -0.89 -30.73 16.39
C GLY A 6 -1.70 -31.19 15.18
N VAL A 7 -1.35 -32.38 14.68
CA VAL A 7 -2.06 -33.03 13.58
C VAL A 7 -2.57 -34.39 14.06
N GLN A 8 -3.87 -34.63 13.88
CA GLN A 8 -4.52 -35.92 14.11
C GLN A 8 -5.37 -36.27 12.89
N ASN A 9 -5.19 -37.45 12.31
CA ASN A 9 -5.88 -37.88 11.09
C ASN A 9 -5.75 -36.90 9.91
N GLY A 10 -4.60 -36.22 9.79
CA GLY A 10 -4.35 -35.23 8.73
C GLY A 10 -5.05 -33.88 8.94
N LEU A 11 -5.76 -33.70 10.05
CA LEU A 11 -6.45 -32.47 10.42
C LEU A 11 -5.78 -31.81 11.62
N ASN A 12 -5.96 -30.50 11.76
CA ASN A 12 -5.50 -29.76 12.94
C ASN A 12 -6.25 -30.26 14.18
N ALA A 13 -5.51 -30.68 15.20
CA ALA A 13 -6.05 -31.15 16.47
C ALA A 13 -5.18 -30.65 17.63
N ASN A 14 -5.68 -30.73 18.87
CA ASN A 14 -4.95 -30.34 20.07
C ASN A 14 -4.35 -28.91 19.98
N CYS A 15 -5.15 -27.96 19.52
CA CYS A 15 -4.74 -26.57 19.40
C CYS A 15 -4.59 -25.91 20.77
N GLY A 16 -3.55 -25.09 20.94
CA GLY A 16 -3.42 -24.20 22.08
C GLY A 16 -4.46 -23.07 22.06
N ALA A 17 -4.46 -22.26 23.12
CA ALA A 17 -5.31 -21.08 23.20
C ALA A 17 -5.01 -20.05 22.09
N PRO A 18 -6.01 -19.26 21.65
CA PRO A 18 -5.79 -18.14 20.76
C PRO A 18 -4.92 -17.09 21.43
N VAL A 19 -3.77 -16.78 20.82
CA VAL A 19 -2.88 -15.73 21.30
C VAL A 19 -2.65 -14.72 20.17
N PRO A 20 -2.96 -13.43 20.37
CA PRO A 20 -2.63 -12.41 19.40
C PRO A 20 -1.12 -12.31 19.25
N ALA A 21 -0.64 -12.21 18.00
CA ALA A 21 0.78 -12.12 17.70
C ALA A 21 1.59 -13.27 18.34
N LEU A 22 1.07 -14.50 18.28
CA LEU A 22 1.76 -15.70 18.75
C LEU A 22 3.11 -15.80 18.02
N PRO A 23 4.24 -15.74 18.75
CA PRO A 23 5.55 -15.77 18.14
C PRO A 23 5.90 -17.18 17.67
N PHE A 24 6.67 -17.24 16.59
CA PHE A 24 7.35 -18.45 16.18
C PHE A 24 8.61 -18.63 17.03
N ASN A 25 8.49 -19.42 18.09
CA ASN A 25 9.56 -19.72 19.03
C ASN A 25 9.47 -21.20 19.45
N PRO A 26 9.98 -22.15 18.64
CA PRO A 26 9.75 -23.58 18.83
C PRO A 26 10.02 -24.12 20.25
N PRO A 27 11.12 -23.76 20.97
CA PRO A 27 11.35 -24.23 22.33
C PRO A 27 10.21 -23.89 23.29
N GLU A 28 9.72 -22.65 23.26
CA GLU A 28 8.61 -22.19 24.11
C GLU A 28 7.26 -22.71 23.60
N ASN A 29 7.07 -22.75 22.28
CA ASN A 29 5.84 -23.25 21.66
C ASN A 29 5.59 -24.73 21.97
N PHE A 30 6.64 -25.54 22.05
CA PHE A 30 6.55 -26.97 22.37
C PHE A 30 6.77 -27.28 23.85
N GLY A 31 7.21 -26.31 24.65
CA GLY A 31 7.56 -26.51 26.07
C GLY A 31 8.74 -27.47 26.28
N SER A 32 9.61 -27.63 25.27
CA SER A 32 10.73 -28.56 25.30
C SER A 32 11.79 -28.16 24.28
N THR A 33 13.05 -28.47 24.58
CA THR A 33 14.18 -28.39 23.64
C THR A 33 14.46 -29.72 22.96
N GLN A 34 13.85 -30.82 23.42
CA GLN A 34 14.05 -32.15 22.86
C GLN A 34 13.38 -32.24 21.48
N GLY A 35 14.15 -32.65 20.47
CA GLY A 35 13.68 -32.72 19.08
C GLY A 35 13.52 -31.37 18.38
N VAL A 36 13.87 -30.26 19.04
CA VAL A 36 13.91 -28.93 18.41
C VAL A 36 15.27 -28.70 17.77
N PRO A 37 15.35 -28.27 16.50
CA PRO A 37 16.64 -27.97 15.87
C PRO A 37 17.43 -26.92 16.65
N GLY A 38 18.75 -27.14 16.80
CA GLY A 38 19.62 -26.23 17.56
C GLY A 38 19.61 -24.78 17.06
N ALA A 39 19.23 -24.54 15.80
CA ALA A 39 19.05 -23.21 15.22
C ALA A 39 17.98 -22.35 15.92
N PHE A 40 17.09 -22.95 16.73
CA PHE A 40 16.06 -22.25 17.50
C PHE A 40 16.42 -22.05 18.98
N ILE A 41 17.49 -22.67 19.46
CA ILE A 41 17.84 -22.68 20.89
C ILE A 41 18.77 -21.49 21.17
N GLY A 42 18.47 -20.72 22.22
CA GLY A 42 19.31 -19.59 22.65
C GLY A 42 19.29 -18.38 21.70
N THR A 43 18.28 -18.27 20.83
CA THR A 43 18.13 -17.14 19.89
C THR A 43 16.74 -16.53 19.98
N HIS A 44 16.68 -15.21 19.79
CA HIS A 44 15.41 -14.47 19.66
C HIS A 44 15.07 -14.12 18.21
N HIS A 45 15.85 -14.61 17.23
CA HIS A 45 15.69 -14.29 15.81
C HIS A 45 14.28 -14.55 15.30
N TYR A 46 13.77 -15.78 15.48
CA TYR A 46 12.45 -16.18 15.00
C TYR A 46 11.31 -15.52 15.77
N TYR A 47 11.53 -15.28 17.08
CA TYR A 47 10.62 -14.51 17.92
C TYR A 47 10.41 -13.10 17.36
N TYR A 48 11.48 -12.36 17.09
CA TYR A 48 11.36 -11.00 16.56
C TYR A 48 10.81 -10.97 15.14
N LEU A 49 11.29 -11.85 14.25
CA LEU A 49 10.78 -11.92 12.87
C LEU A 49 9.26 -12.08 12.84
N SER A 50 8.72 -13.01 13.62
CA SER A 50 7.29 -13.31 13.65
C SER A 50 6.46 -12.21 14.33
N ARG A 51 6.99 -11.57 15.38
CA ARG A 51 6.33 -10.46 16.09
C ARG A 51 6.24 -9.20 15.23
N PHE A 52 7.34 -8.79 14.61
CA PHE A 52 7.36 -7.63 13.72
C PHE A 52 6.53 -7.86 12.46
N MET A 53 6.59 -9.06 11.89
CA MET A 53 5.71 -9.47 10.79
C MET A 53 4.22 -9.23 11.13
N PHE A 54 3.78 -9.66 12.31
CA PHE A 54 2.39 -9.47 12.75
C PHE A 54 2.04 -7.99 12.91
N ALA A 55 2.91 -7.20 13.54
CA ALA A 55 2.69 -5.77 13.67
C ALA A 55 2.58 -5.07 12.30
N PHE A 56 3.43 -5.43 11.34
CA PHE A 56 3.39 -4.87 9.99
C PHE A 56 2.13 -5.25 9.21
N TYR A 57 1.58 -6.45 9.42
CA TYR A 57 0.26 -6.78 8.87
C TYR A 57 -0.84 -5.87 9.42
N LEU A 58 -0.83 -5.56 10.72
CA LEU A 58 -1.83 -4.65 11.30
C LEU A 58 -1.71 -3.23 10.75
N ILE A 59 -0.48 -2.73 10.62
CA ILE A 59 -0.24 -1.40 10.05
C ILE A 59 -0.69 -1.37 8.59
N ALA A 60 -0.30 -2.37 7.79
CA ALA A 60 -0.72 -2.47 6.39
C ALA A 60 -2.25 -2.52 6.26
N LEU A 61 -2.92 -3.35 7.06
CA LEU A 61 -4.37 -3.48 7.06
C LEU A 61 -5.08 -2.18 7.46
N PHE A 62 -4.56 -1.48 8.47
CA PHE A 62 -5.11 -0.19 8.91
C PHE A 62 -5.07 0.85 7.80
N PHE A 63 -3.90 1.03 7.17
CA PHE A 63 -3.77 1.97 6.06
C PHE A 63 -4.54 1.54 4.82
N ALA A 64 -4.64 0.23 4.54
CA ALA A 64 -5.48 -0.30 3.47
C ALA A 64 -6.97 -0.02 3.71
N ALA A 65 -7.45 -0.15 4.96
CA ALA A 65 -8.83 0.19 5.31
C ALA A 65 -9.11 1.69 5.12
N ILE A 66 -8.20 2.56 5.57
CA ILE A 66 -8.30 4.01 5.32
C ILE A 66 -8.29 4.29 3.82
N ALA A 67 -7.40 3.67 3.05
CA ALA A 67 -7.31 3.83 1.60
C ALA A 67 -8.60 3.37 0.90
N LEU A 68 -9.27 2.34 1.40
CA LEU A 68 -10.54 1.87 0.87
C LEU A 68 -11.66 2.91 1.08
N PHE A 69 -11.81 3.44 2.31
CA PHE A 69 -12.83 4.45 2.59
C PHE A 69 -12.54 5.78 1.86
N THR A 70 -11.29 6.23 1.88
CA THR A 70 -10.89 7.45 1.16
C THR A 70 -10.98 7.27 -0.35
N GLY A 71 -10.70 6.08 -0.87
CA GLY A 71 -10.84 5.74 -2.29
C GLY A 71 -12.27 5.77 -2.79
N LEU A 72 -13.24 5.32 -1.97
CA LEU A 72 -14.66 5.45 -2.28
C LEU A 72 -15.09 6.93 -2.36
N LEU A 73 -14.57 7.78 -1.47
CA LEU A 73 -14.81 9.23 -1.49
C LEU A 73 -14.03 9.95 -2.62
N ALA A 74 -12.91 9.39 -3.08
CA ALA A 74 -12.09 9.92 -4.15
C ALA A 74 -12.77 9.87 -5.52
N LEU A 75 -13.78 8.99 -5.70
CA LEU A 75 -14.64 9.02 -6.88
C LEU A 75 -15.33 10.38 -7.08
N CYS A 76 -15.52 11.12 -5.99
CA CYS A 76 -16.19 12.42 -6.00
C CYS A 76 -15.23 13.62 -5.97
N THR A 77 -13.93 13.44 -5.66
CA THR A 77 -12.99 14.57 -5.45
C THR A 77 -11.53 14.26 -5.83
N ARG A 78 -10.86 15.23 -6.49
CA ARG A 78 -9.43 15.14 -6.86
C ARG A 78 -8.49 15.01 -5.65
N LEU A 79 -8.79 15.69 -4.56
CA LEU A 79 -7.97 15.65 -3.35
C LEU A 79 -7.99 14.26 -2.71
N GLY A 80 -9.15 13.57 -2.79
CA GLY A 80 -9.30 12.19 -2.36
C GLY A 80 -8.36 11.23 -3.08
N SER A 81 -8.10 11.42 -4.38
CA SER A 81 -7.21 10.53 -5.15
C SER A 81 -5.76 10.58 -4.66
N TYR A 82 -5.23 11.77 -4.33
CA TYR A 82 -3.88 11.92 -3.81
C TYR A 82 -3.75 11.38 -2.38
N LEU A 83 -4.73 11.63 -1.53
CA LEU A 83 -4.74 11.12 -0.16
C LEU A 83 -4.87 9.58 -0.12
N SER A 84 -5.72 9.03 -0.99
CA SER A 84 -5.87 7.57 -1.16
C SER A 84 -4.58 6.94 -1.70
N GLY A 85 -3.92 7.60 -2.65
CA GLY A 85 -2.62 7.18 -3.19
C GLY A 85 -1.51 7.14 -2.13
N LEU A 86 -1.42 8.15 -1.27
CA LEU A 86 -0.43 8.18 -0.19
C LEU A 86 -0.70 7.12 0.88
N THR A 87 -1.96 6.96 1.28
CA THR A 87 -2.34 5.96 2.30
C THR A 87 -2.11 4.54 1.82
N VAL A 88 -2.46 4.21 0.57
CA VAL A 88 -2.16 2.89 0.02
C VAL A 88 -0.66 2.66 -0.19
N ALA A 89 0.13 3.70 -0.50
CA ALA A 89 1.59 3.57 -0.60
C ALA A 89 2.22 3.13 0.73
N VAL A 90 1.74 3.68 1.85
CA VAL A 90 2.16 3.23 3.20
C VAL A 90 1.72 1.79 3.44
N ALA A 91 0.50 1.42 3.04
CA ALA A 91 0.02 0.04 3.15
C ALA A 91 0.88 -0.95 2.36
N VAL A 92 1.25 -0.62 1.12
CA VAL A 92 2.14 -1.42 0.26
C VAL A 92 3.50 -1.63 0.91
N PHE A 93 4.10 -0.56 1.46
CA PHE A 93 5.40 -0.64 2.12
C PHE A 93 5.38 -1.63 3.30
N PHE A 94 4.43 -1.49 4.22
CA PHE A 94 4.32 -2.39 5.36
C PHE A 94 3.91 -3.82 4.96
N GLN A 95 3.07 -3.98 3.94
CA GLN A 95 2.70 -5.30 3.43
C GLN A 95 3.91 -6.01 2.79
N ALA A 96 4.80 -5.29 2.11
CA ALA A 96 6.04 -5.84 1.58
C ALA A 96 6.99 -6.29 2.70
N LEU A 97 7.11 -5.49 3.77
CA LEU A 97 7.87 -5.88 4.96
C LEU A 97 7.27 -7.11 5.64
N ALA A 98 5.94 -7.16 5.81
CA ALA A 98 5.27 -8.33 6.38
C ALA A 98 5.49 -9.60 5.52
N ALA A 99 5.36 -9.49 4.20
CA ALA A 99 5.55 -10.60 3.27
C ALA A 99 7.00 -11.12 3.25
N SER A 100 7.98 -10.22 3.27
CA SER A 100 9.40 -10.57 3.34
C SER A 100 9.77 -11.21 4.68
N LEU A 101 9.30 -10.65 5.81
CA LEU A 101 9.53 -11.25 7.14
C LEU A 101 8.84 -12.61 7.29
N MET A 102 7.63 -12.77 6.77
CA MET A 102 6.95 -14.06 6.72
C MET A 102 7.78 -15.09 5.97
N THR A 103 8.30 -14.69 4.81
CA THR A 103 9.14 -15.54 3.97
C THR A 103 10.43 -15.91 4.69
N ALA A 104 11.14 -14.93 5.26
CA ALA A 104 12.36 -15.18 6.02
C ALA A 104 12.12 -16.12 7.21
N CYS A 105 11.13 -15.82 8.05
CA CYS A 105 10.83 -16.57 9.27
C CYS A 105 10.53 -18.06 8.98
N PHE A 106 9.54 -18.33 8.13
CA PHE A 106 9.08 -19.70 7.95
C PHE A 106 9.93 -20.49 6.96
N VAL A 107 10.52 -19.87 5.93
CA VAL A 107 11.44 -20.59 5.02
C VAL A 107 12.70 -21.01 5.76
N GLN A 108 13.30 -20.10 6.55
CA GLN A 108 14.45 -20.46 7.40
C GLN A 108 14.05 -21.53 8.42
N GLY A 109 12.89 -21.36 9.07
CA GLY A 109 12.40 -22.34 10.03
C GLY A 109 12.20 -23.74 9.42
N ARG A 110 11.53 -23.84 8.27
CA ARG A 110 11.37 -25.10 7.52
C ARG A 110 12.72 -25.72 7.20
N ASN A 111 13.67 -24.92 6.72
CA ASN A 111 15.00 -25.41 6.37
C ASN A 111 15.75 -25.93 7.59
N ALA A 112 15.60 -25.29 8.76
CA ALA A 112 16.18 -25.76 10.01
C ALA A 112 15.60 -27.13 10.43
N PHE A 113 14.27 -27.29 10.38
CA PHE A 113 13.62 -28.58 10.64
C PHE A 113 14.06 -29.68 9.66
N ARG A 114 14.10 -29.36 8.35
CA ARG A 114 14.56 -30.31 7.33
C ARG A 114 16.01 -30.74 7.48
N ARG A 115 16.90 -29.81 7.83
CA ARG A 115 18.31 -30.12 8.13
C ARG A 115 18.47 -31.02 9.36
N ASN A 116 17.50 -30.98 10.28
CA ASN A 116 17.43 -31.84 11.45
C ASN A 116 16.71 -33.18 11.18
N GLY A 117 16.51 -33.55 9.91
CA GLY A 117 15.86 -34.81 9.51
C GLY A 117 14.34 -34.82 9.64
N GLN A 118 13.70 -33.69 9.95
CA GLN A 118 12.25 -33.61 10.14
C GLN A 118 11.54 -33.15 8.86
N SER A 119 10.42 -33.81 8.52
CA SER A 119 9.60 -33.38 7.41
C SER A 119 8.83 -32.11 7.77
N ALA A 120 9.14 -31.01 7.09
CA ALA A 120 8.51 -29.71 7.31
C ALA A 120 8.06 -29.09 5.97
N HIS A 121 6.82 -28.62 5.95
CA HIS A 121 6.18 -27.99 4.80
C HIS A 121 5.68 -26.59 5.16
N LEU A 122 5.57 -25.71 4.16
CA LEU A 122 5.00 -24.39 4.32
C LEU A 122 3.55 -24.40 3.85
N GLY A 123 2.70 -23.61 4.51
CA GLY A 123 1.34 -23.38 4.06
C GLY A 123 1.32 -22.55 2.78
N ALA A 124 1.22 -23.21 1.63
CA ALA A 124 1.22 -22.55 0.32
C ALA A 124 0.15 -21.45 0.21
N TYR A 125 -1.05 -21.71 0.73
CA TYR A 125 -2.14 -20.73 0.72
C TYR A 125 -1.82 -19.47 1.52
N ALA A 126 -1.24 -19.62 2.72
CA ALA A 126 -0.90 -18.46 3.55
C ALA A 126 0.13 -17.55 2.84
N PHE A 127 1.16 -18.16 2.25
CA PHE A 127 2.16 -17.45 1.47
C PHE A 127 1.56 -16.80 0.20
N GLY A 128 0.71 -17.54 -0.51
CA GLY A 128 0.02 -17.05 -1.70
C GLY A 128 -0.84 -15.83 -1.40
N TRP A 129 -1.67 -15.89 -0.36
CA TRP A 129 -2.52 -14.77 0.06
C TRP A 129 -1.72 -13.54 0.51
N THR A 130 -0.62 -13.74 1.23
CA THR A 130 0.25 -12.65 1.66
C THR A 130 0.83 -11.86 0.49
N TRP A 131 1.38 -12.56 -0.52
CA TRP A 131 1.94 -11.92 -1.71
C TRP A 131 0.85 -11.41 -2.67
N ALA A 132 -0.30 -12.07 -2.74
CA ALA A 132 -1.45 -11.58 -3.49
C ALA A 132 -1.98 -10.26 -2.90
N ALA A 133 -2.05 -10.13 -1.57
CA ALA A 133 -2.42 -8.90 -0.91
C ALA A 133 -1.43 -7.76 -1.22
N PHE A 134 -0.13 -8.04 -1.22
CA PHE A 134 0.88 -7.07 -1.68
C PHE A 134 0.62 -6.62 -3.13
N ALA A 135 0.40 -7.57 -4.05
CA ALA A 135 0.14 -7.27 -5.45
C ALA A 135 -1.14 -6.43 -5.62
N ALA A 136 -2.20 -6.75 -4.88
CA ALA A 136 -3.45 -6.00 -4.89
C ALA A 136 -3.27 -4.56 -4.39
N TYR A 137 -2.56 -4.37 -3.27
CA TYR A 137 -2.26 -3.02 -2.76
C TYR A 137 -1.37 -2.24 -3.72
N PHE A 138 -0.39 -2.89 -4.33
CA PHE A 138 0.49 -2.27 -5.31
C PHE A 138 -0.28 -1.82 -6.56
N LEU A 139 -1.18 -2.67 -7.06
CA LEU A 139 -2.06 -2.31 -8.18
C LEU A 139 -2.96 -1.13 -7.82
N ALA A 140 -3.57 -1.15 -6.63
CA ALA A 140 -4.38 -0.03 -6.15
C ALA A 140 -3.58 1.28 -6.07
N MET A 141 -2.34 1.23 -5.57
CA MET A 141 -1.42 2.38 -5.56
C MET A 141 -1.20 2.95 -6.95
N VAL A 142 -0.86 2.11 -7.93
CA VAL A 142 -0.66 2.54 -9.32
C VAL A 142 -1.94 3.18 -9.87
N LEU A 143 -3.10 2.56 -9.65
CA LEU A 143 -4.39 3.08 -10.12
C LEU A 143 -4.74 4.44 -9.50
N PHE A 144 -4.51 4.65 -8.20
CA PHE A 144 -4.72 5.95 -7.56
C PHE A 144 -3.75 7.03 -8.09
N CYS A 145 -2.49 6.67 -8.31
CA CYS A 145 -1.50 7.58 -8.92
C CYS A 145 -1.92 7.98 -10.34
N VAL A 146 -2.34 7.03 -11.17
CA VAL A 146 -2.83 7.29 -12.54
C VAL A 146 -4.12 8.12 -12.51
N GLY A 147 -5.08 7.80 -11.65
CA GLY A 147 -6.32 8.58 -11.50
C GLY A 147 -6.07 10.05 -11.11
N GLY A 148 -5.10 10.29 -10.23
CA GLY A 148 -4.66 11.64 -9.87
C GLY A 148 -3.94 12.38 -11.01
N ALA A 149 -3.14 11.66 -11.81
CA ALA A 149 -2.36 12.21 -12.91
C ALA A 149 -3.21 12.51 -14.16
N VAL A 150 -4.14 11.63 -14.54
CA VAL A 150 -5.03 11.83 -15.71
C VAL A 150 -5.97 13.02 -15.50
N SER A 151 -6.32 13.31 -14.24
CA SER A 151 -6.99 14.57 -13.90
C SER A 151 -6.18 15.82 -14.32
N LYS A 152 -4.86 15.75 -14.39
CA LYS A 152 -4.00 16.92 -14.70
C LYS A 152 -4.04 17.31 -16.19
N THR A 153 -4.51 16.44 -17.10
CA THR A 153 -4.52 16.69 -18.55
C THR A 153 -5.77 17.40 -19.05
N SER A 154 -6.67 17.86 -18.16
CA SER A 154 -7.71 18.82 -18.54
C SER A 154 -7.15 20.25 -18.56
N SER A 155 -6.14 20.50 -19.39
CA SER A 155 -5.77 21.84 -19.84
C SER A 155 -5.86 21.88 -21.36
N THR A 156 -6.70 22.79 -21.86
CA THR A 156 -6.95 23.12 -23.28
C THR A 156 -8.12 22.40 -23.95
N THR A 157 -9.32 22.60 -23.42
CA THR A 157 -10.49 22.73 -24.30
C THR A 157 -11.11 24.08 -23.97
N PRO A 158 -11.31 25.01 -24.94
CA PRO A 158 -12.06 26.21 -24.66
C PRO A 158 -13.45 25.77 -24.22
N ARG A 159 -13.80 26.07 -22.96
CA ARG A 159 -15.15 25.84 -22.44
C ARG A 159 -16.12 26.63 -23.32
N LYS A 160 -16.80 25.94 -24.24
CA LYS A 160 -18.03 26.44 -24.86
C LYS A 160 -19.02 26.62 -23.70
N GLY A 161 -19.46 27.86 -23.51
CA GLY A 161 -20.16 28.32 -22.32
C GLY A 161 -21.36 27.47 -21.94
N GLY A 162 -21.38 27.03 -20.68
CA GLY A 162 -22.61 26.59 -20.01
C GLY A 162 -23.38 27.81 -19.50
N MET A 163 -24.71 27.70 -19.53
CA MET A 163 -25.73 28.74 -19.34
C MET A 163 -25.78 29.44 -17.96
N PHE A 164 -24.75 29.28 -17.12
CA PHE A 164 -24.64 29.91 -15.78
C PHE A 164 -23.23 30.45 -15.52
N GLY A 165 -22.65 31.13 -16.52
CA GLY A 165 -21.38 31.85 -16.37
C GLY A 165 -21.52 33.05 -15.44
N ARG A 166 -20.94 32.96 -14.24
CA ARG A 166 -20.70 34.12 -13.36
C ARG A 166 -19.92 35.18 -14.15
N LYS A 167 -20.46 36.40 -14.24
CA LYS A 167 -19.82 37.56 -14.87
C LYS A 167 -18.47 37.82 -14.20
N ALA A 168 -17.38 37.59 -14.92
CA ALA A 168 -16.08 38.14 -14.56
C ALA A 168 -16.16 39.66 -14.77
N SER A 169 -15.99 40.43 -13.70
CA SER A 169 -15.94 41.89 -13.75
C SER A 169 -14.73 42.35 -14.56
N THR A 170 -14.97 42.98 -15.71
CA THR A 170 -13.96 43.66 -16.50
C THR A 170 -13.47 44.89 -15.74
N ARG A 171 -12.39 44.75 -14.95
CA ARG A 171 -11.70 45.90 -14.37
C ARG A 171 -10.76 46.46 -15.44
N SER A 172 -11.28 47.43 -16.19
CA SER A 172 -10.53 48.30 -17.10
C SER A 172 -9.27 48.82 -16.40
N ARG A 173 -8.09 48.42 -16.88
CA ARG A 173 -6.84 49.15 -16.66
C ARG A 173 -6.50 49.82 -17.99
N GLY A 174 -6.80 51.10 -18.08
CA GLY A 174 -6.21 51.95 -19.10
C GLY A 174 -4.72 52.10 -18.87
N SER A 175 -3.95 52.08 -19.96
CA SER A 175 -2.63 52.70 -20.04
C SER A 175 -2.29 52.96 -21.50
N PHE A 176 -2.36 54.24 -21.87
CA PHE A 176 -1.41 55.03 -22.67
C PHE A 176 -0.50 54.32 -23.68
N ILE A 177 -0.34 55.02 -24.82
CA ILE A 177 0.63 54.83 -25.93
C ILE A 177 0.01 54.14 -27.14
N ASP A 178 -0.56 54.92 -28.06
CA ASP A 178 0.11 55.12 -29.35
C ASP A 178 -0.40 56.42 -29.99
N SER A 179 0.38 57.47 -29.82
CA SER A 179 0.10 58.83 -30.30
C SER A 179 1.05 59.21 -31.42
N GLU A 180 1.39 58.34 -32.38
CA GLU A 180 2.23 58.76 -33.53
C GLU A 180 1.96 57.97 -34.82
N SER A 181 0.87 58.26 -35.55
CA SER A 181 0.86 57.93 -36.99
C SER A 181 -0.02 58.80 -37.90
N GLN A 182 -0.64 59.87 -37.40
CA GLN A 182 -1.46 60.76 -38.24
C GLN A 182 -0.93 62.19 -38.28
N ARG A 183 0.09 62.44 -39.12
CA ARG A 183 0.23 63.68 -39.92
C ARG A 183 1.52 63.71 -40.74
N ARG A 184 1.39 63.52 -42.06
CA ARG A 184 1.89 64.43 -43.14
C ARG A 184 1.97 63.64 -44.44
N VAL A 185 1.07 63.92 -45.38
CA VAL A 185 1.40 64.39 -46.74
C VAL A 185 0.22 65.26 -47.18
N LYS A 186 0.52 66.43 -47.73
CA LYS A 186 -0.42 67.40 -48.29
C LYS A 186 0.01 67.67 -49.74
N GLU A 187 -0.97 67.94 -50.60
CA GLU A 187 -0.89 68.56 -51.95
C GLU A 187 -0.31 67.64 -53.05
N GLU A 188 -0.79 67.59 -54.31
CA GLU A 188 -1.62 68.50 -55.13
C GLU A 188 -2.11 67.78 -56.44
N TYR A 189 -2.79 68.52 -57.33
CA TYR A 189 -3.36 68.21 -58.67
C TYR A 189 -4.75 67.53 -58.65
N GLU A 190 -5.84 68.07 -59.21
CA GLU A 190 -6.09 69.04 -60.31
C GLU A 190 -7.19 70.06 -59.98
#